data_AF-A0A1I6H2W3-F1
#
_entry.id   AF-A0A1I6H2W3-F1
#
_cell.length_a   1.000
_cell.length_b   1.000
_cell.length_c   1.000
_cell.angle_alpha   90.00
_cell.angle_beta   90.00
_cell.angle_gamma   90.00
#
_symmetry.space_group_name_H-M   'P 1'
#
loop_
_entity.id
_entity.type
_entity.pdbx_description
1 polymer ?
#
loop_
_entity_poly.entity_id
_entity_poly.type
_entity_poly.pdbx_seq_one_letter_code
_entity_poly.pdbx_strand_id
1 'polypeptide(L)'
;MRLFGLATGLALALAMPVSALTLPSDGNLKFDVVRKGKDIGDHSYQFSGNQNAFTVKVSTDVVVKAPLIRTTAYSFKHDSLEQWKGGKLQKLNSATNDDGKPQKLSTSGKGALPASLWNDDIVKTGKLMNTIDGTIMSVRVADLGTERVTTKKRQCDCASLPPLRRLGTRFMV
;
A
#
# COMPACT_ATOMS: atom_id res chain seq x y z
N MET A 1 -65.06 10.45 -10.29
CA MET A 1 -63.81 11.21 -10.53
C MET A 1 -63.30 11.68 -9.18
N ARG A 2 -62.13 11.38 -8.62
CA ARG A 2 -60.93 10.60 -8.95
C ARG A 2 -60.33 10.19 -7.59
N LEU A 3 -59.87 8.95 -7.43
CA LEU A 3 -59.18 8.46 -6.23
C LEU A 3 -57.72 8.96 -6.24
N PHE A 4 -57.28 9.62 -5.17
CA PHE A 4 -55.86 9.91 -4.94
C PHE A 4 -55.21 8.70 -4.26
N GLY A 5 -54.39 7.95 -5.00
CA GLY A 5 -53.55 6.90 -4.45
C GLY A 5 -52.21 7.46 -3.98
N LEU A 6 -51.93 7.36 -2.68
CA LEU A 6 -50.56 7.51 -2.16
C LEU A 6 -49.78 6.23 -2.48
N ALA A 7 -48.76 6.33 -3.33
CA ALA A 7 -47.78 5.27 -3.50
C ALA A 7 -46.59 5.53 -2.55
N THR A 8 -46.50 4.74 -1.48
CA THR A 8 -45.33 4.67 -0.60
C THR A 8 -44.21 3.89 -1.30
N GLY A 9 -43.17 4.59 -1.76
CA GLY A 9 -41.96 3.98 -2.30
C GLY A 9 -41.08 3.44 -1.18
N LEU A 10 -41.00 2.12 -1.02
CA LEU A 10 -40.04 1.45 -0.16
C LEU A 10 -38.67 1.42 -0.87
N ALA A 11 -37.79 2.36 -0.52
CA ALA A 11 -36.40 2.35 -0.99
C ALA A 11 -35.62 1.26 -0.25
N LEU A 12 -35.43 0.10 -0.87
CA LEU A 12 -34.42 -0.87 -0.44
C LEU A 12 -33.03 -0.25 -0.68
N ALA A 13 -32.41 0.25 0.38
CA ALA A 13 -30.99 0.55 0.37
C ALA A 13 -30.21 -0.78 0.24
N LEU A 14 -29.76 -1.10 -0.97
CA LEU A 14 -28.79 -2.17 -1.17
C LEU A 14 -27.50 -1.76 -0.47
N ALA A 15 -27.23 -2.34 0.70
CA ALA A 15 -25.93 -2.26 1.34
C ALA A 15 -24.91 -2.91 0.39
N MET A 16 -24.09 -2.09 -0.25
CA MET A 16 -22.98 -2.60 -1.05
C MET A 16 -22.05 -3.40 -0.12
N PRO A 17 -21.62 -4.61 -0.53
CA PRO A 17 -20.67 -5.37 0.26
C PRO A 17 -19.39 -4.55 0.37
N VAL A 18 -19.07 -4.12 1.59
CA VAL A 18 -17.74 -3.59 1.90
C VAL A 18 -16.80 -4.76 1.66
N SER A 19 -15.95 -4.66 0.63
CA SER A 19 -14.88 -5.62 0.38
C SER A 19 -14.08 -5.74 1.67
N ALA A 20 -14.27 -6.85 2.38
CA ALA A 20 -13.53 -7.13 3.58
C ALA A 20 -12.07 -7.29 3.19
N LEU A 21 -11.19 -6.57 3.88
CA LEU A 21 -9.76 -6.70 3.71
C LEU A 21 -9.35 -8.17 3.98
N THR A 22 -8.95 -8.88 2.92
CA THR A 22 -8.53 -10.29 3.06
C THR A 22 -7.06 -10.36 3.42
N LEU A 23 -6.77 -10.82 4.63
CA LEU A 23 -5.40 -11.12 5.04
C LEU A 23 -4.89 -12.37 4.29
N PRO A 24 -3.61 -12.40 3.87
CA PRO A 24 -3.01 -13.60 3.30
C PRO A 24 -3.13 -14.79 4.26
N SER A 25 -3.41 -15.98 3.73
CA SER A 25 -3.64 -17.18 4.54
C SER A 25 -2.44 -17.62 5.37
N ASP A 26 -1.23 -17.39 4.87
CA ASP A 26 0.04 -17.64 5.57
C ASP A 26 0.51 -16.43 6.38
N GLY A 27 -0.24 -15.32 6.36
CA GLY A 27 0.08 -14.08 7.04
C GLY A 27 1.36 -13.41 6.54
N ASN A 28 1.89 -13.78 5.37
CA ASN A 28 3.17 -13.26 4.89
C ASN A 28 3.12 -12.92 3.40
N LEU A 29 3.73 -11.79 3.04
CA LEU A 29 4.01 -11.45 1.66
C LEU A 29 5.48 -11.05 1.55
N LYS A 30 6.17 -11.55 0.53
CA LYS A 30 7.60 -11.31 0.30
C LYS A 30 7.85 -11.00 -1.16
N PHE A 31 8.65 -9.98 -1.41
CA PHE A 31 8.94 -9.44 -2.73
C PHE A 31 10.43 -9.13 -2.84
N ASP A 32 11.02 -9.50 -3.97
CA ASP A 32 12.33 -8.99 -4.36
C ASP A 32 12.16 -7.55 -4.89
N VAL A 33 13.12 -6.68 -4.57
CA VAL A 33 13.21 -5.34 -5.16
C VAL A 33 14.20 -5.41 -6.32
N VAL A 34 13.70 -5.27 -7.55
CA VAL A 34 14.50 -5.44 -8.76
C VAL A 34 14.62 -4.12 -9.50
N ARG A 35 15.86 -3.74 -9.88
CA ARG A 35 16.14 -2.55 -10.70
C ARG A 35 17.02 -2.91 -11.88
N LYS A 36 16.55 -2.61 -13.10
CA LYS A 36 17.23 -2.97 -14.36
C LYS A 36 17.60 -4.46 -14.44
N GLY A 37 16.68 -5.33 -14.02
CA GLY A 37 16.85 -6.79 -14.00
C GLY A 37 17.78 -7.32 -12.91
N LYS A 38 18.33 -6.45 -12.04
CA LYS A 38 19.17 -6.86 -10.91
C LYS A 38 18.39 -6.79 -9.61
N ASP A 39 18.53 -7.83 -8.80
CA ASP A 39 18.09 -7.83 -7.42
C ASP A 39 18.91 -6.81 -6.62
N ILE A 40 18.23 -5.90 -5.94
CA ILE A 40 18.83 -4.84 -5.12
C ILE A 40 18.31 -4.86 -3.68
N GLY A 41 17.51 -5.85 -3.29
CA GLY A 41 16.97 -5.92 -1.93
C GLY A 41 15.63 -6.61 -1.81
N ASP A 42 15.01 -6.45 -0.65
CA ASP A 42 13.82 -7.18 -0.24
C ASP A 42 12.75 -6.24 0.32
N HIS A 43 11.49 -6.61 0.12
CA HIS A 43 10.34 -6.01 0.76
C HIS A 43 9.39 -7.08 1.29
N SER A 44 8.88 -6.91 2.51
CA SER A 44 8.03 -7.92 3.13
C SER A 44 6.97 -7.35 4.06
N TYR A 45 5.90 -8.13 4.20
CA TYR A 45 4.79 -7.89 5.09
C TYR A 45 4.57 -9.12 5.97
N GLN A 46 4.39 -8.90 7.26
CA GLN A 46 3.98 -9.92 8.23
C GLN A 46 2.69 -9.45 8.91
N PHE A 47 1.63 -10.22 8.73
CA PHE A 47 0.31 -9.98 9.27
C PHE A 47 0.11 -10.83 10.53
N SER A 48 -0.42 -10.23 11.60
CA SER A 48 -0.71 -10.93 12.85
C SER A 48 -2.01 -10.43 13.46
N GLY A 49 -2.92 -11.35 13.81
CA GLY A 49 -4.23 -11.04 14.37
C GLY A 49 -5.37 -11.65 13.56
N ASN A 50 -6.53 -11.02 13.57
CA ASN A 50 -7.71 -11.44 12.82
C ASN A 50 -8.27 -10.29 11.95
N GLN A 51 -9.29 -10.58 11.14
CA GLN A 51 -9.85 -9.60 10.21
C GLN A 51 -10.38 -8.32 10.87
N ASN A 52 -10.83 -8.38 12.12
CA ASN A 52 -11.35 -7.21 12.82
C ASN A 52 -10.25 -6.38 13.50
N ALA A 53 -9.18 -7.01 13.95
CA ALA A 53 -8.04 -6.35 14.57
C ALA A 53 -6.74 -7.13 14.29
N PHE A 54 -5.79 -6.46 13.63
CA PHE A 54 -4.52 -7.04 13.24
C PHE A 54 -3.42 -5.99 13.24
N THR A 55 -2.19 -6.49 13.17
CA THR A 55 -0.97 -5.70 13.01
C THR A 55 -0.30 -6.09 11.71
N VAL A 56 0.28 -5.12 11.01
CA VAL A 56 1.14 -5.34 9.84
C VAL A 56 2.53 -4.83 10.16
N LYS A 57 3.52 -5.72 10.12
CA LYS A 57 4.93 -5.33 10.11
C LYS A 57 5.40 -5.26 8.66
N VAL A 58 5.92 -4.11 8.27
CA VAL A 58 6.50 -3.87 6.95
C VAL A 58 8.01 -3.73 7.11
N SER A 59 8.79 -4.40 6.27
CA SER A 59 10.25 -4.28 6.26
C SER A 59 10.75 -4.15 4.82
N THR A 60 11.60 -3.17 4.59
CA THR A 60 12.28 -2.88 3.31
C THR A 60 13.77 -2.72 3.55
N ASP A 61 14.58 -3.39 2.76
CA ASP A 61 16.04 -3.24 2.76
C ASP A 61 16.53 -3.21 1.31
N VAL A 62 17.07 -2.09 0.88
CA VAL A 62 17.52 -1.85 -0.50
C VAL A 62 18.94 -1.32 -0.49
N VAL A 63 19.81 -1.93 -1.30
CA VAL A 63 21.20 -1.53 -1.47
C VAL A 63 21.57 -1.55 -2.95
N VAL A 64 21.90 -0.37 -3.49
CA VAL A 64 22.41 -0.23 -4.85
C VAL A 64 23.92 -0.09 -4.81
N LYS A 65 24.64 -1.03 -5.44
CA LYS A 65 26.10 -1.02 -5.52
C LYS A 65 26.57 -0.33 -6.80
N ALA A 66 27.64 0.46 -6.71
CA ALA A 66 28.37 0.99 -7.86
C ALA A 66 29.55 0.08 -8.20
N PRO A 67 29.44 -0.82 -9.20
CA PRO A 67 30.46 -1.83 -9.47
C PRO A 67 31.81 -1.22 -9.89
N LEU A 68 31.81 -0.07 -10.56
CA LEU A 68 33.04 0.58 -11.04
C LEU A 68 33.93 1.09 -9.89
N ILE A 69 33.32 1.54 -8.78
CA ILE A 69 34.04 2.14 -7.64
C ILE A 69 33.99 1.28 -6.38
N ARG A 70 33.37 0.09 -6.44
CA ARG A 70 33.23 -0.89 -5.33
C ARG A 70 32.61 -0.30 -4.05
N THR A 71 31.77 0.74 -4.16
CA THR A 71 31.05 1.35 -3.04
C THR A 71 29.53 1.22 -3.18
N THR A 72 28.80 1.51 -2.11
CA THR A 72 27.34 1.65 -2.13
C THR A 72 26.98 3.01 -2.72
N ALA A 73 26.17 3.02 -3.78
CA ALA A 73 25.65 4.24 -4.40
C ALA A 73 24.38 4.75 -3.72
N TYR A 74 23.62 3.85 -3.10
CA TYR A 74 22.38 4.17 -2.41
C TYR A 74 22.02 3.06 -1.42
N SER A 75 21.53 3.44 -0.24
CA SER A 75 20.93 2.51 0.72
C SER A 75 19.62 3.06 1.26
N PHE A 76 18.61 2.19 1.38
CA PHE A 76 17.33 2.52 1.96
C PHE A 76 16.86 1.38 2.86
N LYS A 77 16.62 1.69 4.13
CA LYS A 77 16.04 0.76 5.10
C LYS A 77 14.80 1.38 5.70
N HIS A 78 13.69 0.65 5.67
CA HIS A 78 12.42 1.10 6.23
C HIS A 78 11.72 -0.03 6.95
N ASP A 79 11.43 0.17 8.23
CA ASP A 79 10.63 -0.73 9.05
C ASP A 79 9.42 0.03 9.57
N SER A 80 8.22 -0.57 9.47
CA SER A 80 7.00 -0.01 10.03
C SER A 80 6.14 -1.05 10.74
N LEU A 81 5.36 -0.58 11.71
CA LEU A 81 4.37 -1.34 12.45
C LEU A 81 3.05 -0.58 12.40
N GLU A 82 2.07 -1.18 11.74
CA GLU A 82 0.72 -0.65 11.59
C GLU A 82 -0.26 -1.43 12.45
N GLN A 83 -1.07 -0.73 13.23
CA GLN A 83 -2.13 -1.32 14.05
C GLN A 83 -3.48 -0.98 13.45
N TRP A 84 -4.27 -2.00 13.13
CA TRP A 84 -5.55 -1.89 12.44
C TRP A 84 -6.68 -2.40 13.32
N LYS A 85 -7.83 -1.72 13.25
CA LYS A 85 -9.07 -2.15 13.91
C LYS A 85 -10.29 -1.67 13.11
N GLY A 86 -11.25 -2.56 12.86
CA GLY A 86 -12.47 -2.25 12.12
C GLY A 86 -12.20 -1.65 10.73
N GLY A 87 -11.22 -2.19 10.01
CA GLY A 87 -10.82 -1.70 8.68
C GLY A 87 -10.11 -0.35 8.66
N LYS A 88 -9.79 0.24 9.83
CA LYS A 88 -9.14 1.55 9.93
C LYS A 88 -7.78 1.45 10.60
N LEU A 89 -6.81 2.19 10.04
CA LEU A 89 -5.52 2.39 10.67
C LEU A 89 -5.70 3.17 11.97
N GLN A 90 -5.24 2.59 13.07
CA GLN A 90 -5.29 3.19 14.41
C GLN A 90 -3.98 3.91 14.70
N LYS A 91 -2.85 3.24 14.45
CA LYS A 91 -1.51 3.73 14.74
C LYS A 91 -0.50 3.23 13.72
N LEU A 92 0.46 4.08 13.38
CA LEU A 92 1.63 3.75 12.57
C LEU A 92 2.88 4.21 13.30
N ASN A 93 3.82 3.29 13.45
CA ASN A 93 5.19 3.56 13.90
C ASN A 93 6.14 3.16 12.79
N SER A 94 7.11 4.00 12.44
CA SER A 94 8.13 3.63 11.47
C SER A 94 9.50 4.19 11.82
N ALA A 95 10.52 3.53 11.29
CA ALA A 95 11.90 3.98 11.28
C ALA A 95 12.42 3.82 9.85
N THR A 96 12.95 4.91 9.29
CA THR A 96 13.56 4.93 7.96
C THR A 96 14.99 5.41 8.08
N ASN A 97 15.89 4.77 7.35
CA ASN A 97 17.24 5.27 7.08
C ASN A 97 17.38 5.39 5.57
N ASP A 98 17.37 6.63 5.08
CA ASP A 98 17.53 6.95 3.66
C ASP A 98 18.94 7.53 3.47
N ASP A 99 19.84 6.69 2.98
CA ASP A 99 21.22 7.04 2.67
C ASP A 99 21.98 7.68 3.85
N GLY A 100 21.87 7.04 5.03
CA GLY A 100 22.50 7.49 6.26
C GLY A 100 21.73 8.57 7.02
N LYS A 101 20.52 8.93 6.57
CA LYS A 101 19.66 9.94 7.21
C LYS A 101 18.52 9.24 7.98
N PRO A 102 18.70 8.96 9.28
CA PRO A 102 17.68 8.29 10.07
C PRO A 102 16.51 9.24 10.39
N GLN A 103 15.30 8.70 10.33
CA GLN A 103 14.06 9.37 10.68
C GLN A 103 13.08 8.38 11.30
N LYS A 104 12.27 8.86 12.24
CA LYS A 104 11.26 8.06 12.95
C LYS A 104 9.92 8.76 12.90
N LEU A 105 8.86 7.98 12.80
CA LEU A 105 7.48 8.45 12.82
C LEU A 105 6.68 7.65 13.85
N SER A 106 5.80 8.36 14.57
CA SER A 106 4.74 7.76 15.37
C SER A 106 3.49 8.62 15.20
N THR A 107 2.45 8.08 14.58
CA THR A 107 1.25 8.85 14.24
C THR A 107 -0.02 7.99 14.31
N SER A 108 -1.17 8.63 14.48
CA SER A 108 -2.47 7.97 14.36
C SER A 108 -2.87 7.85 12.88
N GLY A 109 -3.85 7.03 12.54
CA GLY A 109 -4.22 6.80 11.14
C GLY A 109 -4.84 7.97 10.39
N LYS A 110 -5.17 9.10 11.04
CA LYS A 110 -5.75 10.33 10.43
C LYS A 110 -6.90 10.09 9.41
N GLY A 111 -7.58 8.95 9.46
CA GLY A 111 -8.57 8.55 8.45
C GLY A 111 -8.00 8.32 7.04
N ALA A 112 -6.69 8.17 6.88
CA ALA A 112 -6.02 7.96 5.60
C ALA A 112 -5.34 6.57 5.57
N LEU A 113 -5.37 5.93 4.40
CA LEU A 113 -4.62 4.69 4.20
C LEU A 113 -3.12 5.01 4.15
N PRO A 114 -2.26 4.20 4.80
CA PRO A 114 -0.82 4.37 4.70
C PRO A 114 -0.35 3.94 3.31
N ALA A 115 0.66 4.63 2.78
CA ALA A 115 1.29 4.32 1.50
C ALA A 115 2.23 3.10 1.59
N SER A 116 1.81 2.05 2.30
CA SER A 116 2.57 0.82 2.54
C SER A 116 2.38 -0.23 1.46
N LEU A 117 1.47 0.00 0.51
CA LEU A 117 1.30 -0.75 -0.74
C LEU A 117 0.68 -2.16 -0.66
N TRP A 118 0.43 -2.72 0.53
CA TRP A 118 -0.20 -4.04 0.65
C TRP A 118 -1.73 -4.01 0.55
N ASN A 119 -2.36 -2.90 0.94
CA ASN A 119 -3.81 -2.75 0.91
C ASN A 119 -4.24 -2.24 -0.47
N ASP A 120 -5.08 -2.98 -1.19
CA ASP A 120 -5.52 -2.63 -2.55
C ASP A 120 -6.43 -1.39 -2.58
N ASP A 121 -7.10 -1.04 -1.48
CA ASP A 121 -7.92 0.17 -1.41
C ASP A 121 -7.13 1.46 -1.63
N ILE A 122 -5.79 1.41 -1.56
CA ILE A 122 -4.93 2.55 -1.90
C ILE A 122 -5.16 3.05 -3.33
N VAL A 123 -5.62 2.19 -4.25
CA VAL A 123 -5.88 2.57 -5.65
C VAL A 123 -7.25 3.23 -5.83
N LYS A 124 -8.13 3.08 -4.84
CA LYS A 124 -9.51 3.59 -4.84
C LYS A 124 -9.62 4.97 -4.16
N THR A 125 -8.55 5.44 -3.52
CA THR A 125 -8.49 6.72 -2.81
C THR A 125 -7.64 7.77 -3.54
N GLY A 126 -7.99 9.04 -3.38
CA GLY A 126 -7.20 10.19 -3.87
C GLY A 126 -6.18 10.73 -2.87
N LYS A 127 -6.12 10.19 -1.66
CA LYS A 127 -5.20 10.63 -0.59
C LYS A 127 -4.61 9.44 0.16
N LEU A 128 -3.31 9.51 0.43
CA LEU A 128 -2.55 8.52 1.18
C LEU A 128 -1.66 9.20 2.22
N MET A 129 -1.39 8.51 3.32
CA MET A 129 -0.42 8.96 4.32
C MET A 129 0.97 8.42 3.95
N ASN A 130 1.96 9.32 3.85
CA ASN A 130 3.36 8.93 3.73
C ASN A 130 3.81 8.24 5.01
N THR A 131 4.35 7.02 4.90
CA THR A 131 4.78 6.19 6.03
C THR A 131 6.13 6.61 6.61
N ILE A 132 6.82 7.55 5.94
CA ILE A 132 8.12 8.07 6.34
C ILE A 132 7.95 9.29 7.26
N ASP A 133 7.10 10.25 6.89
CA ASP A 133 6.95 11.55 7.59
C ASP A 133 5.51 11.85 8.08
N GLY A 134 4.53 11.00 7.75
CA GLY A 134 3.14 11.14 8.19
C GLY A 134 2.35 12.24 7.46
N THR A 135 2.92 12.83 6.40
CA THR A 135 2.25 13.83 5.56
C THR A 135 1.16 13.19 4.69
N ILE A 136 0.10 13.94 4.37
CA ILE A 136 -0.95 13.48 3.47
C ILE A 136 -0.59 13.86 2.03
N MET A 137 -0.42 12.84 1.20
CA MET A 137 -0.13 12.96 -0.23
C MET A 137 -1.44 12.89 -1.02
N SER A 138 -1.55 13.69 -2.07
CA SER A 138 -2.63 13.52 -3.07
C SER A 138 -2.12 12.67 -4.23
N VAL A 139 -2.90 11.66 -4.60
CA VAL A 139 -2.56 10.69 -5.66
C VAL A 139 -3.67 10.66 -6.71
N ARG A 140 -3.30 10.31 -7.95
CA ARG A 140 -4.24 9.94 -9.00
C ARG A 140 -3.83 8.59 -9.55
N VAL A 141 -4.81 7.72 -9.74
CA VAL A 141 -4.63 6.39 -10.30
C VAL A 141 -5.43 6.31 -11.59
N ALA A 142 -4.86 5.67 -12.60
CA ALA A 142 -5.58 5.30 -13.81
C ALA A 142 -5.50 3.78 -13.95
N ASP A 143 -6.47 3.17 -14.60
CA ASP A 143 -6.40 1.75 -14.96
C ASP A 143 -5.74 1.64 -16.35
N LEU A 144 -4.70 0.83 -16.48
CA LEU A 144 -4.04 0.56 -17.77
C LEU A 144 -4.42 -0.81 -18.38
N GLY A 145 -5.35 -1.53 -17.75
CA GLY A 145 -5.74 -2.88 -18.14
C GLY A 145 -4.88 -3.95 -17.48
N THR A 146 -5.01 -5.19 -17.94
CA THR A 146 -4.32 -6.35 -17.36
C THR A 146 -3.09 -6.72 -18.17
N GLU A 147 -1.97 -6.96 -17.49
CA GLU A 147 -0.74 -7.47 -18.09
C GLU A 147 -0.37 -8.81 -17.46
N ARG A 148 0.22 -9.70 -18.27
CA ARG A 148 0.77 -10.96 -17.78
C ARG A 148 2.20 -10.75 -17.30
N VAL A 149 2.41 -10.90 -15.99
CA VAL A 149 3.73 -10.71 -15.36
C VAL A 149 4.32 -12.06 -14.98
N THR A 150 5.57 -12.30 -15.38
CA THR A 150 6.33 -13.48 -14.95
C THR A 150 7.09 -13.15 -13.67
N THR A 151 6.84 -13.92 -12.61
CA THR A 151 7.58 -13.84 -11.33
C THR A 151 8.50 -15.05 -11.18
N LYS A 152 9.45 -15.02 -10.23
CA LYS A 152 10.35 -16.16 -9.94
C LYS A 152 9.60 -17.48 -9.65
N LYS A 153 8.36 -17.40 -9.14
CA LYS A 153 7.58 -18.59 -8.72
C LYS A 153 6.45 -18.97 -9.67
N ARG A 154 5.86 -18.00 -10.39
CA ARG A 154 4.68 -18.21 -11.25
C ARG A 154 4.46 -17.08 -12.24
N GLN A 155 3.66 -17.33 -13.28
CA GLN A 155 2.99 -16.26 -14.02
C GLN A 155 1.72 -15.83 -13.28
N CYS A 156 1.43 -14.55 -13.31
CA CYS A 156 0.18 -13.98 -12.81
C CYS A 156 -0.33 -12.92 -13.79
N ASP A 157 -1.65 -12.92 -13.98
CA ASP A 157 -2.34 -11.82 -14.63
C ASP A 157 -2.53 -10.71 -13.59
N CYS A 158 -1.78 -9.63 -13.74
CA CYS A 158 -1.77 -8.51 -12.81
C CYS A 158 -2.45 -7.31 -13.46
N ALA A 159 -3.36 -6.65 -12.74
CA ALA A 159 -3.85 -5.35 -13.16
C ALA A 159 -2.66 -4.37 -13.20
N SER A 160 -2.40 -3.82 -14.38
CA SER A 160 -1.32 -2.86 -14.59
C SER A 160 -1.78 -1.49 -14.11
N LEU A 161 -1.05 -0.92 -13.15
CA LEU A 161 -1.28 0.42 -12.66
C LEU A 161 -0.16 1.33 -13.19
N PRO A 162 -0.47 2.54 -13.67
CA PRO A 162 0.55 3.51 -14.03
C PRO A 162 1.34 3.90 -12.78
N PRO A 163 2.61 4.32 -12.92
CA PRO A 163 3.36 4.87 -11.81
C PRO A 163 2.57 6.01 -11.17
N LEU A 164 2.46 6.00 -9.83
CA LEU A 164 1.79 7.05 -9.07
C LEU A 164 2.40 8.41 -9.45
N ARG A 165 1.64 9.24 -10.17
CA ARG A 165 2.04 10.62 -10.45
C ARG A 165 1.59 11.48 -9.28
N ARG A 166 2.53 11.95 -8.47
CA ARG A 166 2.28 13.14 -7.62
C ARG A 166 1.98 14.29 -8.58
N LEU A 167 1.05 15.20 -8.24
CA LEU A 167 1.07 16.52 -8.90
C LEU A 167 2.47 17.11 -8.66
N GLY A 168 3.30 17.15 -9.71
CA GLY A 168 4.64 17.73 -9.69
C GLY A 168 5.84 16.79 -9.55
N THR A 169 5.69 15.46 -9.37
CA THR A 169 6.87 14.56 -9.36
C THR A 169 6.49 13.12 -9.71
N ARG A 170 7.18 12.51 -10.69
CA ARG A 170 7.07 11.08 -11.01
C ARG A 170 7.59 10.26 -9.83
N PHE A 171 6.77 9.38 -9.25
CA PHE A 171 7.35 8.18 -8.63
C PHE A 171 7.85 7.30 -9.76
N MET A 172 9.15 7.04 -9.77
CA MET A 172 9.77 6.02 -10.59
C MET A 172 10.09 4.90 -9.61
N VAL A 173 9.32 3.82 -9.68
CA VAL A 173 9.64 2.55 -9.02
C VAL A 173 10.88 1.97 -9.70
#